data_AF-A0A3B8L0R8-F1
#
_entry.id   AF-A0A3B8L0R8-F1
#
_cell.length_a   1.000
_cell.length_b   1.000
_cell.length_c   1.000
_cell.angle_alpha   90.00
_cell.angle_beta   90.00
_cell.angle_gamma   90.00
#
_symmetry.space_group_name_H-M   'P 1'
#
loop_
_entity.id
_entity.type
_entity.pdbx_description
1 polymer ?
#
loop_
_entity_poly.entity_id
_entity_poly.type
_entity_poly.pdbx_seq_one_letter_code
_entity_poly.pdbx_strand_id
1 'polypeptide(L)'
;MNSRALLFQLVAFGLYALLVILLAGQAFYWNEDKKLFYLGGRKLSLSFSVSTFVGTWMSAASVLGYTVWVHHGGYEAFTASVNGWLLGLVFLPFTVLRLRKSRALSLPQWLEEEFGDPRLRKLSAAALLVAYCLYIVIQFQVFGLVVSHMLGASTLL
;
A
#
# COMPACT_ATOMS: atom_id res chain seq x y z
N MET A 1 32.73 -1.03 5.70
CA MET A 1 31.78 -2.14 5.47
C MET A 1 32.50 -3.28 4.78
N ASN A 2 32.26 -4.53 5.16
CA ASN A 2 32.90 -5.69 4.55
C ASN A 2 32.44 -5.84 3.09
N SER A 3 33.36 -5.85 2.12
CA SER A 3 33.05 -5.92 0.68
C SER A 3 32.21 -7.15 0.31
N ARG A 4 32.37 -8.26 1.04
CA ARG A 4 31.57 -9.48 0.86
C ARG A 4 30.11 -9.30 1.29
N ALA A 5 29.87 -8.54 2.36
CA ALA A 5 28.52 -8.29 2.87
C ALA A 5 27.72 -7.36 1.93
N LEU A 6 28.38 -6.32 1.41
CA LEU A 6 27.80 -5.44 0.40
C LEU A 6 27.42 -6.20 -0.87
N LEU A 7 28.31 -7.06 -1.37
CA LEU A 7 28.04 -7.88 -2.55
C LEU A 7 26.81 -8.77 -2.34
N PHE A 8 26.69 -9.42 -1.19
CA PHE A 8 25.53 -10.23 -0.85
C PHE A 8 24.23 -9.41 -0.84
N GLN A 9 24.25 -8.23 -0.21
CA GLN A 9 23.10 -7.32 -0.15
C GLN A 9 22.64 -6.86 -1.54
N LEU A 10 23.58 -6.49 -2.42
CA LEU A 10 23.26 -6.08 -3.79
C LEU A 10 22.69 -7.22 -4.64
N VAL A 11 23.27 -8.42 -4.52
CA VAL A 11 22.76 -9.61 -5.22
C VAL A 11 21.35 -9.96 -4.73
N ALA A 12 21.12 -9.96 -3.42
CA ALA A 12 19.80 -10.22 -2.84
C ALA A 12 18.77 -9.20 -3.31
N PHE A 13 19.11 -7.90 -3.28
CA PHE A 13 18.25 -6.84 -3.79
C PHE A 13 17.95 -6.99 -5.28
N GLY A 14 18.96 -7.26 -6.10
CA GLY A 14 18.81 -7.46 -7.54
C GLY A 14 17.92 -8.66 -7.88
N LEU A 15 18.11 -9.80 -7.21
CA LEU A 15 17.27 -10.98 -7.37
C LEU A 15 15.82 -10.71 -6.96
N TYR A 16 15.62 -10.02 -5.85
CA TYR A 16 14.28 -9.64 -5.38
C TYR A 16 13.58 -8.69 -6.38
N ALA A 17 14.26 -7.64 -6.85
CA ALA A 17 13.72 -6.70 -7.82
C ALA A 17 13.37 -7.41 -9.15
N LEU A 18 14.24 -8.30 -9.62
CA LEU A 18 13.97 -9.11 -10.81
C LEU A 18 12.74 -10.00 -10.62
N LEU A 19 12.62 -10.67 -9.48
CA LEU A 19 11.45 -11.51 -9.17
C LEU A 19 10.15 -10.69 -9.20
N VAL A 20 10.15 -9.50 -8.59
CA VAL A 20 8.99 -8.60 -8.62
C VAL A 20 8.63 -8.20 -10.04
N ILE A 21 9.62 -7.85 -10.87
CA ILE A 21 9.40 -7.50 -12.29
C ILE A 21 8.84 -8.69 -13.06
N LEU A 22 9.37 -9.89 -12.87
CA LEU A 22 8.91 -11.10 -13.58
C LEU A 22 7.48 -11.48 -13.17
N LEU A 23 7.12 -11.33 -11.89
CA LEU A 23 5.77 -11.59 -11.40
C LEU A 23 4.78 -10.50 -11.86
N ALA A 24 5.16 -9.23 -11.78
CA ALA A 24 4.32 -8.12 -12.23
C ALA A 24 4.17 -8.12 -13.77
N GLY A 25 5.21 -8.53 -14.50
CA GLY A 25 5.20 -8.68 -15.95
C GLY A 25 4.10 -9.62 -16.44
N GLN A 26 3.84 -10.70 -15.70
CA GLN A 26 2.77 -11.66 -16.03
C GLN A 26 1.36 -11.07 -15.87
N ALA A 27 1.21 -9.98 -15.12
CA ALA A 27 -0.09 -9.33 -14.91
C ALA A 27 -0.52 -8.43 -16.09
N PHE A 28 0.41 -8.06 -16.99
CA PHE A 28 0.10 -7.22 -18.14
C PHE A 28 -0.53 -8.04 -19.27
N TYR A 29 -1.82 -7.81 -19.53
CA TYR A 29 -2.52 -8.39 -20.67
C TYR A 29 -2.54 -7.41 -21.85
N TRP A 30 -2.25 -7.91 -23.06
CA TRP A 30 -2.23 -7.09 -24.28
C TRP A 30 -3.60 -6.48 -24.66
N ASN A 31 -4.71 -7.06 -24.19
CA ASN A 31 -6.09 -6.62 -24.47
C ASN A 31 -6.84 -6.19 -23.20
N GLU A 32 -6.15 -5.47 -22.30
CA GLU A 32 -6.71 -5.09 -21.01
C GLU A 32 -7.78 -3.99 -21.14
N ASP A 33 -8.98 -4.24 -20.60
CA ASP A 33 -10.02 -3.21 -20.46
C ASP A 33 -10.04 -2.64 -19.03
N LYS A 34 -10.73 -1.51 -18.83
CA LYS A 34 -10.76 -0.82 -17.52
C LYS A 34 -11.27 -1.75 -16.40
N LYS A 35 -12.20 -2.66 -16.70
CA LYS A 35 -12.76 -3.58 -15.69
C LYS A 35 -11.76 -4.68 -15.34
N LEU A 36 -11.00 -5.18 -16.31
CA LEU A 36 -9.94 -6.15 -16.07
C LEU A 36 -8.82 -5.52 -15.24
N PHE A 37 -8.39 -4.30 -15.59
CA PHE A 37 -7.34 -3.58 -14.86
C PHE A 37 -7.73 -3.26 -13.42
N TYR A 38 -8.90 -2.64 -13.19
CA TYR A 38 -9.30 -2.19 -11.85
C TYR A 38 -9.94 -3.29 -10.99
N LEU A 39 -10.61 -4.28 -11.58
CA LEU A 39 -11.39 -5.28 -10.84
C LEU A 39 -10.91 -6.72 -11.03
N GLY A 40 -9.89 -6.97 -11.85
CA GLY A 40 -9.45 -8.34 -12.18
C GLY A 40 -10.58 -9.18 -12.78
N GLY A 41 -11.52 -8.53 -13.47
CA GLY A 41 -12.74 -9.18 -14.01
C GLY A 41 -13.69 -9.74 -12.95
N ARG A 42 -13.53 -9.41 -11.65
CA ARG A 42 -14.28 -9.96 -10.52
C ARG A 42 -14.15 -11.49 -10.37
N LYS A 43 -13.01 -12.06 -10.80
CA LYS A 43 -12.74 -13.52 -10.79
C LYS A 43 -11.78 -13.98 -9.69
N LEU A 44 -11.25 -13.06 -8.89
CA LEU A 44 -10.30 -13.39 -7.82
C LEU A 44 -10.97 -14.24 -6.74
N SER A 45 -10.29 -15.31 -6.33
CA SER A 45 -10.76 -16.13 -5.21
C SER A 45 -10.69 -15.33 -3.90
N LEU A 46 -11.45 -15.78 -2.90
CA LEU A 46 -11.43 -15.16 -1.57
C LEU A 46 -10.03 -15.18 -0.97
N SER A 47 -9.30 -16.29 -1.10
CA SER A 47 -7.93 -16.43 -0.57
C SER A 47 -6.97 -15.40 -1.17
N PHE A 48 -7.00 -15.23 -2.51
CA PHE A 48 -6.19 -14.20 -3.16
C PHE A 48 -6.59 -12.79 -2.73
N SER A 49 -7.89 -12.52 -2.63
CA SER A 49 -8.40 -11.20 -2.22
C SER A 49 -8.01 -10.85 -0.77
N VAL A 50 -8.05 -11.82 0.14
CA VAL A 50 -7.60 -11.64 1.53
C VAL A 50 -6.09 -11.46 1.59
N SER A 51 -5.33 -12.24 0.81
CA SER A 51 -3.87 -12.13 0.77
C SER A 51 -3.41 -10.77 0.25
N THR A 52 -4.01 -10.26 -0.83
CA THR A 52 -3.70 -8.93 -1.35
C THR A 52 -4.13 -7.83 -0.38
N PHE A 53 -5.29 -7.98 0.26
CA PHE A 53 -5.73 -7.06 1.31
C PHE A 53 -4.73 -6.97 2.47
N VAL A 54 -4.30 -8.11 3.02
CA VAL A 54 -3.29 -8.15 4.09
C VAL A 54 -1.95 -7.59 3.58
N GLY A 55 -1.57 -7.91 2.34
CA GLY A 55 -0.35 -7.38 1.72
C GLY A 55 -0.33 -5.85 1.62
N THR A 56 -1.47 -5.21 1.33
CA THR A 56 -1.56 -3.74 1.23
C THR A 56 -1.39 -3.01 2.57
N TRP A 57 -1.54 -3.71 3.69
CA TRP A 57 -1.35 -3.12 5.03
C TRP A 57 0.12 -2.98 5.41
N MET A 58 0.99 -3.78 4.78
CA MET A 58 2.41 -3.78 5.07
C MET A 58 3.13 -2.83 4.12
N SER A 59 3.96 -1.95 4.69
CA SER A 59 4.75 -0.98 3.94
C SER A 59 6.08 -0.70 4.62
N ALA A 60 7.03 -0.06 3.92
CA ALA A 60 8.31 0.29 4.50
C ALA A 60 8.14 1.27 5.68
N ALA A 61 7.24 2.25 5.52
CA ALA A 61 6.87 3.16 6.61
C ALA A 61 6.27 2.42 7.81
N SER A 62 5.41 1.42 7.58
CA SER A 62 4.82 0.63 8.65
C SER A 62 5.89 -0.20 9.36
N VAL A 63 6.77 -0.89 8.63
CA VAL A 63 7.78 -1.77 9.23
C VAL A 63 8.83 -0.97 9.99
N LEU A 64 9.44 0.04 9.38
CA LEU A 64 10.50 0.81 10.03
C LEU A 64 9.95 1.88 10.97
N GLY A 65 8.94 2.63 10.54
CA GLY A 65 8.35 3.70 11.34
C GLY A 65 7.68 3.20 12.61
N TYR A 66 6.89 2.12 12.53
CA TYR A 66 6.29 1.53 13.73
C TYR A 66 7.35 0.92 14.66
N THR A 67 8.37 0.26 14.10
CA THR A 67 9.47 -0.31 14.91
C THR A 67 10.21 0.78 15.70
N VAL A 68 10.55 1.89 15.04
CA VAL A 68 11.18 3.04 15.70
C VAL A 68 10.24 3.64 16.75
N TRP A 69 8.96 3.77 16.45
CA TRP A 69 7.99 4.30 17.41
C TRP A 69 7.83 3.41 18.64
N VAL A 70 7.74 2.08 18.47
CA VAL A 70 7.72 1.12 19.59
C VAL A 70 9.01 1.17 20.39
N HIS A 71 10.17 1.31 19.73
CA HIS A 71 11.46 1.42 20.42
C HIS A 71 11.52 2.64 21.36
N HIS A 72 10.92 3.78 20.96
CA HIS A 72 10.92 5.00 21.76
C HIS A 72 9.74 5.14 22.73
N GLY A 73 8.54 4.75 22.31
CA GLY A 73 7.28 4.95 23.05
C GLY A 73 6.72 3.68 23.69
N GLY A 74 7.37 2.53 23.53
CA GLY A 74 6.93 1.26 24.09
C GLY A 74 5.54 0.86 23.65
N TYR A 75 4.69 0.45 24.60
CA TYR A 75 3.33 -0.02 24.35
C TYR A 75 2.38 1.08 23.86
N GLU A 76 2.69 2.36 24.11
CA GLU A 76 1.86 3.47 23.65
C GLU A 76 1.69 3.45 22.12
N ALA A 77 2.77 3.13 21.40
CA ALA A 77 2.75 2.99 19.94
C ALA A 77 1.71 1.97 19.47
N PHE A 78 1.54 0.86 20.20
CA PHE A 78 0.52 -0.15 19.90
C PHE A 78 -0.88 0.43 20.05
N THR A 79 -1.15 1.11 21.17
CA THR A 79 -2.47 1.69 21.41
C THR A 79 -2.84 2.81 20.45
N ALA A 80 -1.86 3.65 20.07
CA ALA A 80 -2.06 4.79 19.20
C ALA A 80 -2.16 4.42 17.71
N SER A 81 -1.62 3.26 17.30
CA SER A 81 -1.70 2.77 15.91
C SER A 81 -2.70 1.62 15.77
N VAL A 82 -2.43 0.50 16.43
CA VAL A 82 -3.07 -0.79 16.18
C VAL A 82 -4.56 -0.76 16.52
N ASN A 83 -4.90 -0.21 17.68
CA ASN A 83 -6.30 -0.12 18.08
C ASN A 83 -7.10 0.76 17.11
N GLY A 84 -6.50 1.85 16.61
CA GLY A 84 -7.15 2.78 15.69
C GLY A 84 -7.57 2.11 14.38
N TRP A 85 -6.66 1.41 13.71
CA TRP A 85 -7.02 0.72 12.46
C TRP A 85 -7.90 -0.52 12.68
N LEU A 86 -7.78 -1.21 13.81
CA LEU A 86 -8.64 -2.36 14.14
C LEU A 86 -10.09 -1.91 14.36
N LEU A 87 -10.29 -0.78 15.03
CA LEU A 87 -11.61 -0.15 15.15
C LEU A 87 -12.17 0.24 13.78
N GLY A 88 -11.32 0.75 12.87
CA GLY A 88 -11.72 1.04 11.49
C GLY A 88 -12.22 -0.19 10.72
N LEU A 89 -11.64 -1.37 10.94
CA LEU A 89 -12.07 -2.62 10.30
C LEU A 89 -13.48 -3.05 10.70
N VAL A 90 -13.95 -2.69 11.90
CA VAL A 90 -15.30 -3.05 12.38
C VAL A 90 -16.39 -2.47 11.46
N PHE A 91 -16.15 -1.31 10.85
CA PHE A 91 -17.12 -0.66 9.97
C PHE A 91 -17.06 -1.16 8.51
N LEU A 92 -15.97 -1.83 8.14
CA LEU A 92 -15.71 -2.25 6.77
C LEU A 92 -16.77 -3.19 6.19
N PRO A 93 -17.33 -4.18 6.93
CA PRO A 93 -18.41 -5.03 6.42
C PRO A 93 -19.64 -4.26 5.96
N PHE A 94 -20.06 -3.22 6.69
CA PHE A 94 -21.23 -2.41 6.33
C PHE A 94 -21.03 -1.69 5.00
N THR A 95 -19.84 -1.13 4.79
CA THR A 95 -19.46 -0.48 3.53
C THR A 95 -19.37 -1.49 2.39
N VAL A 96 -18.76 -2.65 2.62
CA VAL A 96 -18.61 -3.70 1.59
C VAL A 96 -19.95 -4.23 1.10
N LEU A 97 -20.96 -4.37 1.98
CA LEU A 97 -22.29 -4.81 1.58
C LEU A 97 -22.95 -3.86 0.56
N ARG A 98 -22.76 -2.55 0.72
CA ARG A 98 -23.25 -1.54 -0.23
C ARG A 98 -22.40 -1.53 -1.50
N LEU A 99 -21.08 -1.58 -1.35
CA LEU A 99 -20.13 -1.56 -2.46
C LEU A 99 -20.31 -2.75 -3.42
N ARG A 100 -20.66 -3.94 -2.91
CA ARG A 100 -20.95 -5.14 -3.74
C ARG A 100 -22.13 -4.95 -4.68
N LYS A 101 -23.09 -4.09 -4.33
CA LYS A 101 -24.26 -3.76 -5.17
C LYS A 101 -23.93 -2.68 -6.21
N SER A 102 -22.87 -1.89 -6.00
CA SER A 102 -22.46 -0.83 -6.91
C SER A 102 -21.70 -1.35 -8.14
N ARG A 103 -21.82 -0.58 -9.23
CA ARG A 103 -21.05 -0.77 -10.47
C ARG A 103 -19.90 0.24 -10.59
N ALA A 104 -19.67 1.07 -9.58
CA ALA A 104 -18.58 2.02 -9.54
C ALA A 104 -17.22 1.33 -9.66
N LEU A 105 -16.29 1.99 -10.35
CA LEU A 105 -14.91 1.51 -10.54
C LEU A 105 -13.94 2.09 -9.49
N SER A 106 -14.37 3.10 -8.74
CA SER A 106 -13.53 3.79 -7.76
C SER A 106 -14.35 4.24 -6.55
N LEU A 107 -13.70 4.43 -5.40
CA LEU A 107 -14.34 4.92 -4.19
C LEU A 107 -14.99 6.31 -4.39
N PRO A 108 -14.34 7.30 -5.04
CA PRO A 108 -14.97 8.59 -5.29
C PRO A 108 -16.22 8.52 -6.16
N GLN A 109 -16.22 7.66 -7.17
CA GLN A 109 -17.40 7.43 -8.01
C GLN A 109 -18.53 6.79 -7.20
N TRP A 110 -18.21 5.80 -6.35
CA TRP A 110 -19.20 5.17 -5.48
C TRP A 110 -19.84 6.18 -4.52
N LEU A 111 -19.06 7.09 -3.94
CA LEU A 111 -19.58 8.14 -3.06
C LEU A 111 -20.52 9.11 -3.79
N GLU A 112 -20.21 9.51 -5.03
CA GLU A 112 -21.13 10.31 -5.84
C GLU A 112 -22.43 9.56 -6.13
N GLU A 113 -22.35 8.28 -6.52
CA GLU A 113 -23.53 7.47 -6.84
C GLU A 113 -24.42 7.20 -5.61
N GLU A 114 -23.82 6.93 -4.45
CA GLU A 114 -24.55 6.60 -3.21
C GLU A 114 -25.25 7.82 -2.62
N PHE A 115 -24.65 9.01 -2.72
CA PHE A 115 -25.17 10.24 -2.11
C PHE A 115 -25.78 11.24 -3.11
N GLY A 116 -25.65 10.99 -4.42
CA GLY A 116 -26.19 11.85 -5.48
C GLY A 116 -25.51 13.21 -5.63
N ASP A 117 -24.30 13.40 -5.05
CA ASP A 117 -23.58 14.69 -5.10
C ASP A 117 -22.23 14.58 -5.85
N PRO A 118 -22.11 15.22 -7.03
CA PRO A 118 -20.87 15.27 -7.81
C PRO A 118 -19.69 15.96 -7.10
N ARG A 119 -19.95 16.80 -6.08
CA ARG A 119 -18.90 17.45 -5.29
C ARG A 119 -18.16 16.44 -4.42
N LEU A 120 -18.87 15.43 -3.90
CA LEU A 120 -18.27 14.37 -3.09
C LEU A 120 -17.22 13.58 -3.87
N ARG A 121 -17.44 13.33 -5.17
CA ARG A 121 -16.42 12.71 -6.00
C ARG A 121 -15.16 13.55 -6.11
N LYS A 122 -15.29 14.86 -6.35
CA LYS A 122 -14.12 15.74 -6.48
C LYS A 122 -13.35 15.83 -5.16
N LEU A 123 -14.08 16.01 -4.05
CA LEU A 123 -13.47 16.13 -2.72
C LEU A 123 -12.79 14.83 -2.29
N SER A 124 -13.45 13.68 -2.43
CA SER A 124 -12.88 12.39 -2.07
C SER A 124 -11.73 11.98 -2.98
N ALA A 125 -11.81 12.26 -4.30
CA ALA A 125 -10.69 12.04 -5.22
C ALA A 125 -9.48 12.89 -4.85
N ALA A 126 -9.68 14.18 -4.56
CA ALA A 126 -8.61 15.07 -4.11
C ALA A 126 -7.98 14.61 -2.79
N ALA A 127 -8.81 14.25 -1.81
CA ALA A 127 -8.35 13.73 -0.52
C ALA A 127 -7.51 12.45 -0.68
N LEU A 128 -7.97 11.50 -1.50
CA LEU A 128 -7.21 10.28 -1.79
C LEU A 128 -5.89 10.59 -2.49
N LEU A 129 -5.88 11.46 -3.51
CA LEU A 129 -4.66 11.84 -4.21
C LEU A 129 -3.65 12.47 -3.26
N VAL A 130 -4.06 13.44 -2.44
CA VAL A 130 -3.17 14.09 -1.46
C VAL A 130 -2.63 13.07 -0.46
N ALA A 131 -3.49 12.23 0.11
CA ALA A 131 -3.09 11.21 1.06
C ALA A 131 -2.07 10.23 0.45
N TYR A 132 -2.32 9.71 -0.75
CA TYR A 132 -1.40 8.80 -1.44
C TYR A 132 -0.12 9.47 -1.92
N CYS A 133 -0.15 10.74 -2.32
CA CYS A 133 1.05 11.49 -2.64
C CYS A 133 1.97 11.64 -1.42
N LEU A 134 1.42 12.07 -0.28
CA LEU A 134 2.17 12.17 0.98
C LEU A 134 2.70 10.80 1.40
N TYR A 135 1.89 9.76 1.26
CA TYR A 135 2.29 8.39 1.58
C TYR A 135 3.47 7.94 0.72
N ILE A 136 3.45 8.16 -0.60
CA ILE A 136 4.53 7.80 -1.51
C ILE A 136 5.83 8.54 -1.15
N VAL A 137 5.75 9.83 -0.78
CA VAL A 137 6.93 10.59 -0.31
C VAL A 137 7.59 9.92 0.89
N ILE A 138 6.80 9.51 1.89
CA ILE A 138 7.33 8.80 3.07
C ILE A 138 7.99 7.48 2.66
N GLN A 139 7.39 6.70 1.74
CA GLN A 139 7.97 5.45 1.27
C GLN A 139 9.31 5.66 0.56
N PHE A 140 9.44 6.69 -0.27
CA PHE A 140 10.70 7.02 -0.94
C PHE A 140 11.80 7.46 0.04
N GLN A 141 11.45 8.23 1.07
CA GLN A 141 12.40 8.63 2.12
C GLN A 141 12.93 7.41 2.88
N VAL A 142 12.04 6.51 3.29
CA VAL A 142 12.41 5.28 4.00
C VAL A 142 13.26 4.37 3.11
N PHE A 143 12.90 4.21 1.84
CA PHE A 143 13.71 3.46 0.87
C PHE A 143 15.11 4.06 0.73
N GLY A 144 15.22 5.38 0.59
CA GLY A 144 16.50 6.10 0.50
C GLY A 144 17.38 5.85 1.72
N LEU A 145 16.81 5.94 2.94
CA LEU A 145 17.52 5.66 4.18
C LEU A 145 18.10 4.23 4.21
N VAL A 146 17.31 3.23 3.83
CA VAL A 146 17.74 1.82 3.78
C VAL A 146 18.87 1.64 2.78
N VAL A 147 18.73 2.18 1.57
CA VAL A 147 19.76 2.09 0.52
C VAL A 147 21.05 2.78 0.95
N SER A 148 20.98 3.97 1.54
CA SER A 148 22.16 4.68 2.04
C SER A 148 22.89 3.89 3.13
N HIS A 149 22.14 3.29 4.05
CA HIS A 149 22.70 2.41 5.08
C HIS A 149 23.37 1.18 4.46
N MET A 150 22.75 0.56 3.45
CA MET A 150 23.31 -0.59 2.72
C MET A 150 24.57 -0.24 1.92
N LEU A 151 24.68 0.98 1.39
CA LEU A 151 25.83 1.44 0.61
C LEU A 151 26.93 2.08 1.45
N GLY A 152 26.67 2.34 2.74
CA GLY A 152 27.58 3.09 3.61
C GLY A 152 27.75 4.55 3.19
N ALA A 153 26.82 5.08 2.38
CA ALA A 153 26.78 6.47 2.01
C ALA A 153 26.10 7.26 3.14
N SER A 154 26.75 8.30 3.66
CA SER A 154 26.12 9.20 4.63
C SER A 154 24.97 9.95 3.96
N THR A 155 23.74 9.68 4.37
CA THR A 155 22.59 10.47 3.94
C THR A 155 22.53 11.76 4.75
N LEU A 156 22.42 12.91 4.06
CA LEU A 156 22.04 14.19 4.64
C LEU A 156 20.52 14.20 4.82
N LEU A 157 20.01 13.46 5.80
CA LEU A 157 18.67 13.63 6.37
C LEU A 157 18.79 13.54 7.89
#